data_AF-A0A846BRB5-F1
#
_entry.id   AF-A0A846BRB5-F1
#
_cell.length_a   1.000
_cell.length_b   1.000
_cell.length_c   1.000
_cell.angle_alpha   90.00
_cell.angle_beta   90.00
_cell.angle_gamma   90.00
#
_symmetry.space_group_name_H-M   'P 1'
#
loop_
_entity.id
_entity.type
_entity.pdbx_description
1 polymer ?
#
loop_
_entity_poly.entity_id
_entity_poly.type
_entity_poly.pdbx_seq_one_letter_code
_entity_poly.pdbx_strand_id
1 'polypeptide(L)'
;MTNQSLFASLLSLNNIGQLYADDGTFLGLLSTDSWNDLSIINPRTYANPYTLDSIQNKNGFYGSTYGLFSPYNPHCLTPPWILVDGQPVIAVTVNQYYLSNGKPIITPDVLISTYQLASQQQGFGHFQNTNWNYLDNLF
;
A
#
# COMPACT_ATOMS: atom_id res chain seq x y z
N MET A 1 7.72 -7.22 15.68
CA MET A 1 6.32 -6.87 15.37
C MET A 1 5.72 -8.10 14.71
N THR A 2 4.60 -8.65 15.22
CA THR A 2 3.95 -9.82 14.62
C THR A 2 3.17 -9.39 13.37
N ASN A 3 2.86 -10.33 12.46
CA ASN A 3 2.05 -10.06 11.26
C ASN A 3 0.70 -9.42 11.62
N GLN A 4 0.07 -9.84 12.72
CA GLN A 4 -1.16 -9.25 13.26
C GLN A 4 -1.00 -7.77 13.64
N SER A 5 0.10 -7.41 14.32
CA SER A 5 0.35 -6.02 14.72
C SER A 5 0.66 -5.10 13.54
N LEU A 6 1.29 -5.61 12.47
CA LEU A 6 1.52 -4.85 11.25
C LEU A 6 0.21 -4.61 10.48
N PHE A 7 -0.61 -5.65 10.32
CA PHE A 7 -1.92 -5.54 9.66
C PHE A 7 -2.82 -4.52 10.36
N ALA A 8 -2.92 -4.59 11.69
CA ALA A 8 -3.69 -3.62 12.47
C ALA A 8 -3.15 -2.18 12.34
N SER A 9 -1.82 -2.02 12.30
CA SER A 9 -1.18 -0.71 12.12
C SER A 9 -1.41 -0.12 10.72
N LEU A 10 -1.52 -0.95 9.69
CA LEU A 10 -1.85 -0.48 8.35
C LEU A 10 -3.32 -0.11 8.22
N LEU A 11 -4.23 -0.92 8.80
CA LEU A 11 -5.66 -0.63 8.76
C LEU A 11 -6.08 0.55 9.63
N SER A 12 -5.31 0.91 10.66
CA SER A 12 -5.55 2.16 11.40
C SER A 12 -5.32 3.41 10.55
N LEU A 13 -4.63 3.28 9.39
CA LEU A 13 -4.43 4.33 8.41
C LEU A 13 -5.55 4.42 7.36
N ASN A 14 -6.59 3.59 7.46
CA ASN A 14 -7.68 3.58 6.50
C ASN A 14 -8.37 4.95 6.41
N ASN A 15 -8.52 5.46 5.20
CA ASN A 15 -9.07 6.77 4.83
C ASN A 15 -8.30 8.00 5.37
N ILE A 16 -7.15 7.82 6.01
CA ILE A 16 -6.30 8.93 6.48
C ILE A 16 -4.87 8.88 5.90
N GLY A 17 -4.40 7.69 5.53
CA GLY A 17 -3.08 7.49 4.93
C GLY A 17 -3.10 7.76 3.43
N GLN A 18 -2.08 8.42 2.92
CA GLN A 18 -1.93 8.72 1.50
C GLN A 18 -0.57 8.28 1.00
N LEU A 19 -0.51 7.57 -0.12
CA LEU A 19 0.74 7.16 -0.73
C LEU A 19 1.23 8.26 -1.67
N TYR A 20 2.48 8.70 -1.47
CA TYR A 20 3.14 9.69 -2.31
C TYR A 20 4.50 9.19 -2.77
N ALA A 21 4.83 9.40 -4.04
CA ALA A 21 6.20 9.31 -4.53
C ALA A 21 7.06 10.47 -4.00
N ASP A 22 8.37 10.29 -4.04
CA ASP A 22 9.33 11.30 -3.60
C ASP A 22 9.28 12.59 -4.44
N ASP A 23 8.84 12.51 -5.70
CA ASP A 23 8.61 13.66 -6.57
C ASP A 23 7.33 14.45 -6.24
N GLY A 24 6.58 14.04 -5.21
CA GLY A 24 5.32 14.66 -4.79
C GLY A 24 4.09 14.13 -5.53
N THR A 25 4.24 13.13 -6.42
CA THR A 25 3.10 12.52 -7.10
C THR A 25 2.24 11.72 -6.13
N PHE A 26 0.95 11.99 -6.12
CA PHE A 26 -0.03 11.20 -5.37
C PHE A 26 -0.27 9.85 -6.07
N LEU A 27 -0.11 8.77 -5.31
CA LEU A 27 -0.22 7.39 -5.80
C LEU A 27 -1.43 6.64 -5.21
N GLY A 28 -2.28 7.34 -4.46
CA GLY A 28 -3.56 6.84 -3.98
C GLY A 28 -3.76 6.99 -2.47
N LEU A 29 -5.03 6.97 -2.07
CA LEU A 29 -5.54 6.93 -0.70
C LEU A 29 -5.53 5.49 -0.20
N LEU A 30 -4.99 5.28 0.99
CA LEU A 30 -5.15 4.02 1.70
C LEU A 30 -6.61 3.87 2.11
N SER A 31 -7.40 3.14 1.32
CA SER A 31 -8.83 2.95 1.55
C SER A 31 -9.24 1.52 1.28
N THR A 32 -10.01 0.92 2.18
CA THR A 32 -10.63 -0.40 1.98
C THR A 32 -11.82 -0.35 1.02
N ASP A 33 -12.29 0.84 0.67
CA ASP A 33 -13.34 1.02 -0.33
C ASP A 33 -12.73 1.01 -1.74
N SER A 34 -12.94 -0.08 -2.48
CA SER A 34 -12.48 -0.22 -3.87
C SER A 34 -13.31 0.59 -4.88
N TRP A 35 -14.44 1.18 -4.45
CA TRP A 35 -15.26 2.07 -5.27
C TRP A 35 -14.83 3.53 -5.16
N ASN A 36 -14.10 3.89 -4.10
CA ASN A 36 -13.51 5.22 -3.96
C ASN A 36 -12.46 5.44 -5.06
N ASP A 37 -12.64 6.46 -5.90
CA ASP A 37 -11.77 6.76 -7.04
C ASP A 37 -10.33 7.09 -6.66
N LEU A 38 -10.08 7.47 -5.41
CA LEU A 38 -8.73 7.70 -4.90
C LEU A 38 -8.09 6.45 -4.29
N SER A 39 -8.82 5.36 -4.10
CA SER A 39 -8.31 4.19 -3.38
C SER A 39 -7.17 3.48 -4.10
N ILE A 40 -6.10 3.15 -3.37
CA ILE A 40 -4.96 2.34 -3.85
C ILE A 40 -5.35 0.93 -4.34
N ILE A 41 -6.58 0.48 -4.06
CA ILE A 41 -7.13 -0.80 -4.53
C ILE A 41 -8.25 -0.63 -5.56
N ASN A 42 -8.53 0.60 -6.04
CA ASN A 42 -9.55 0.82 -7.07
C ASN A 42 -9.02 0.41 -8.46
N PRO A 43 -9.62 -0.62 -9.10
CA PRO A 43 -9.11 -1.19 -10.35
C PRO A 43 -9.25 -0.27 -11.57
N ARG A 44 -10.00 0.83 -11.44
CA ARG A 44 -10.18 1.83 -12.51
C ARG A 44 -9.11 2.92 -12.47
N THR A 45 -8.54 3.21 -11.30
CA THR A 45 -7.61 4.32 -11.06
C THR A 45 -6.25 3.84 -10.50
N TYR A 46 -6.02 3.93 -9.19
CA TYR A 46 -4.70 3.73 -8.56
C TYR A 46 -4.28 2.25 -8.41
N ALA A 47 -5.17 1.31 -8.68
CA ALA A 47 -4.84 -0.11 -8.86
C ALA A 47 -4.86 -0.57 -10.32
N ASN A 48 -5.14 0.32 -11.27
CA ASN A 48 -5.16 -0.02 -12.68
C ASN A 48 -3.73 -0.25 -13.19
N PRO A 49 -3.40 -1.39 -13.82
CA PRO A 49 -2.04 -1.65 -14.31
C PRO A 49 -1.66 -0.82 -15.55
N TYR A 50 -2.58 -0.02 -16.09
CA TYR A 50 -2.37 0.81 -17.28
C TYR A 50 -2.34 2.31 -17.00
N THR A 51 -2.66 2.76 -15.78
CA THR A 51 -2.59 4.18 -15.40
C THR A 51 -1.15 4.56 -15.02
N LEU A 52 -0.77 5.81 -15.29
CA LEU A 52 0.61 6.27 -15.13
C LEU A 52 1.03 6.41 -13.66
N ASP A 53 0.07 6.71 -12.78
CA ASP A 53 0.19 6.99 -11.35
C ASP A 53 -0.10 5.78 -10.46
N SER A 54 -0.25 4.60 -11.04
CA SER A 54 -0.48 3.35 -10.30
C SER A 54 0.83 2.62 -10.00
N ILE A 55 1.03 2.23 -8.75
CA ILE A 55 2.15 1.36 -8.37
C ILE A 55 1.99 -0.07 -8.90
N GLN A 56 0.82 -0.42 -9.43
CA GLN A 56 0.58 -1.73 -10.07
C GLN A 56 0.87 -1.70 -11.58
N ASN A 57 1.21 -0.53 -12.15
CA ASN A 57 1.67 -0.43 -13.53
C ASN A 57 3.14 -0.88 -13.65
N LYS A 58 3.34 -2.13 -14.08
CA LYS A 58 4.66 -2.79 -14.20
C LYS A 58 5.61 -2.14 -15.21
N ASN A 59 5.09 -1.26 -16.07
CA ASN A 59 5.89 -0.53 -17.06
C ASN A 59 6.05 0.96 -16.72
N GLY A 60 5.44 1.43 -15.61
CA GLY A 60 5.42 2.84 -15.21
C GLY A 60 6.55 3.23 -14.27
N PHE A 61 6.72 4.54 -14.08
CA PHE A 61 7.72 5.13 -13.16
C PHE A 61 7.53 4.71 -11.70
N TYR A 62 6.29 4.44 -11.30
CA TYR A 62 5.91 4.15 -9.91
C TYR A 62 5.59 2.68 -9.64
N GLY A 63 5.54 1.82 -10.66
CA GLY A 63 5.18 0.39 -10.49
C GLY A 63 6.16 -0.61 -11.13
N SER A 64 7.08 -0.15 -11.97
CA SER A 64 8.08 -1.02 -12.59
C SER A 64 9.23 -1.39 -11.64
N THR A 65 9.86 -2.54 -11.84
CA THR A 65 11.10 -2.92 -11.15
C THR A 65 12.30 -2.04 -11.50
N TYR A 66 12.18 -1.19 -12.52
CA TYR A 66 13.20 -0.23 -12.93
C TYR A 66 12.75 1.24 -12.75
N GLY A 67 11.54 1.45 -12.23
CA GLY A 67 10.98 2.78 -12.04
C GLY A 67 11.77 3.57 -11.00
N LEU A 68 12.04 4.85 -11.29
CA LEU A 68 12.85 5.71 -10.43
C LEU A 68 12.25 5.87 -9.02
N PHE A 69 10.93 5.97 -8.95
CA PHE A 69 10.14 6.17 -7.72
C PHE A 69 9.32 4.94 -7.35
N SER A 70 9.66 3.78 -7.93
CA SER A 70 8.86 2.58 -7.75
C SER A 70 9.20 1.87 -6.44
N PRO A 71 8.20 1.49 -5.63
CA PRO A 71 8.42 0.68 -4.45
C PRO A 71 8.85 -0.75 -4.81
N TYR A 72 8.68 -1.16 -6.08
CA TYR A 72 9.10 -2.46 -6.62
C TYR A 72 10.53 -2.46 -7.18
N ASN A 73 11.20 -1.32 -7.27
CA ASN A 73 12.59 -1.26 -7.72
C ASN A 73 13.55 -1.53 -6.54
N PRO A 74 14.31 -2.65 -6.55
CA PRO A 74 15.21 -3.04 -5.46
C PRO A 74 16.40 -2.08 -5.27
N HIS A 75 16.62 -1.17 -6.21
CA HIS A 75 17.66 -0.14 -6.17
C HIS A 75 17.09 1.27 -6.05
N CYS A 76 15.78 1.43 -5.79
CA CYS A 76 15.16 2.74 -5.58
C CYS A 76 15.75 3.40 -4.33
N LEU A 77 16.28 4.62 -4.49
CA LEU A 77 16.85 5.41 -3.39
C LEU A 77 15.85 6.41 -2.80
N THR A 78 14.77 6.67 -3.51
CA THR A 78 13.73 7.63 -3.16
C THR A 78 12.34 6.99 -3.29
N PRO A 79 12.07 5.94 -2.47
CA PRO A 79 10.83 5.19 -2.58
C PRO A 79 9.63 6.01 -2.09
N PRO A 80 8.40 5.58 -2.44
CA PRO A 80 7.19 6.19 -1.93
C PRO A 80 7.05 6.10 -0.42
N TRP A 81 6.34 7.07 0.14
CA TRP A 81 5.98 7.14 1.55
C TRP A 81 4.48 7.17 1.74
N ILE A 82 4.01 6.51 2.79
CA ILE A 82 2.68 6.76 3.35
C ILE A 82 2.78 7.99 4.25
N LEU A 83 1.93 8.97 3.96
CA LEU A 83 1.79 10.22 4.70
C LEU A 83 0.48 10.24 5.47
N VAL A 84 0.50 10.84 6.66
CA VAL A 84 -0.69 11.22 7.44
C VAL A 84 -0.55 12.69 7.78
N ASP A 85 -1.55 13.51 7.42
CA ASP A 85 -1.50 14.97 7.57
C ASP A 85 -0.20 15.59 7.01
N GLY A 86 0.26 15.07 5.87
CA GLY A 86 1.50 15.50 5.20
C GLY A 86 2.79 15.01 5.86
N GLN A 87 2.74 14.26 6.96
CA GLN A 87 3.91 13.73 7.65
C GLN A 87 4.22 12.29 7.22
N PRO A 88 5.46 11.97 6.82
CA PRO A 88 5.84 10.61 6.43
C PRO A 88 5.85 9.67 7.66
N VAL A 89 5.09 8.58 7.56
CA VAL A 89 4.94 7.59 8.65
C VAL A 89 5.52 6.22 8.33
N ILE A 90 5.42 5.75 7.08
CA ILE A 90 5.89 4.42 6.66
C ILE A 90 6.51 4.53 5.26
N ALA A 91 7.71 3.98 5.07
CA ALA A 91 8.31 3.85 3.75
C ALA A 91 7.82 2.57 3.06
N VAL A 92 7.53 2.65 1.76
CA VAL A 92 7.06 1.51 0.96
C VAL A 92 8.13 1.14 -0.06
N THR A 93 8.85 0.05 0.16
CA THR A 93 9.94 -0.37 -0.73
C THR A 93 10.31 -1.83 -0.57
N VAL A 94 10.78 -2.46 -1.67
CA VAL A 94 11.47 -3.75 -1.65
C VAL A 94 12.99 -3.60 -1.50
N ASN A 95 13.54 -2.37 -1.54
CA ASN A 95 14.97 -2.14 -1.33
C ASN A 95 15.34 -2.42 0.13
N GLN A 96 15.91 -3.60 0.38
CA GLN A 96 16.33 -4.06 1.71
C GLN A 96 17.44 -3.23 2.36
N TYR A 97 18.11 -2.36 1.60
CA TYR A 97 19.18 -1.49 2.09
C TYR A 97 18.70 -0.04 2.32
N TYR A 98 17.41 0.24 2.10
CA TYR A 98 16.87 1.57 2.32
C TYR A 98 16.87 1.95 3.80
N LEU A 99 17.33 3.17 4.10
CA LEU A 99 17.38 3.71 5.45
C LEU A 99 16.24 4.70 5.65
N SER A 100 15.21 4.27 6.38
CA SER A 100 13.99 5.05 6.65
C SER A 100 14.11 6.01 7.84
N ASN A 101 15.31 6.22 8.38
CA ASN A 101 15.54 7.02 9.59
C ASN A 101 14.65 6.60 10.78
N GLY A 102 14.51 5.29 11.00
CA GLY A 102 13.77 4.74 12.13
C GLY A 102 12.25 4.63 11.92
N LYS A 103 11.73 5.01 10.75
CA LYS A 103 10.33 4.74 10.38
C LYS A 103 10.13 3.29 9.93
N PRO A 104 8.95 2.69 10.12
CA PRO A 104 8.65 1.37 9.56
C PRO A 104 8.85 1.32 8.05
N ILE A 105 9.28 0.16 7.55
CA ILE A 105 9.38 -0.17 6.13
C ILE A 105 8.44 -1.36 5.87
N ILE A 106 7.66 -1.26 4.80
CA ILE A 106 6.83 -2.36 4.29
C ILE A 106 7.08 -2.57 2.81
N THR A 107 6.81 -3.76 2.30
CA THR A 107 6.79 -4.00 0.85
C THR A 107 5.48 -3.50 0.24
N PRO A 108 5.48 -3.11 -1.05
CA PRO A 108 4.24 -2.74 -1.74
C PRO A 108 3.20 -3.87 -1.77
N ASP A 109 3.63 -5.14 -1.81
CA ASP A 109 2.70 -6.28 -1.80
C ASP A 109 1.99 -6.43 -0.44
N VAL A 110 2.69 -6.22 0.69
CA VAL A 110 2.05 -6.20 2.01
C VAL A 110 1.02 -5.08 2.11
N LEU A 111 1.32 -3.90 1.56
CA LEU A 111 0.39 -2.78 1.52
C LEU A 111 -0.87 -3.13 0.71
N ILE A 112 -0.70 -3.54 -0.55
CA ILE A 112 -1.83 -3.81 -1.45
C ILE A 112 -2.67 -4.98 -0.96
N SER A 113 -2.04 -6.09 -0.54
CA SER A 113 -2.76 -7.27 -0.05
C SER A 113 -3.56 -6.97 1.22
N THR A 114 -3.02 -6.18 2.15
CA THR A 114 -3.73 -5.78 3.39
C THR A 114 -5.05 -5.09 3.06
N TYR A 115 -5.01 -4.11 2.15
CA TYR A 115 -6.21 -3.35 1.79
C TYR A 115 -7.19 -4.16 0.93
N GLN A 116 -6.69 -5.01 0.03
CA GLN A 116 -7.53 -5.93 -0.76
C GLN A 116 -8.27 -6.94 0.13
N LEU A 117 -7.58 -7.56 1.09
CA LEU A 117 -8.17 -8.53 2.02
C LEU A 117 -9.21 -7.86 2.93
N ALA A 118 -8.91 -6.66 3.45
CA ALA A 118 -9.86 -5.92 4.27
C ALA A 118 -11.10 -5.45 3.49
N SER A 119 -10.95 -5.09 2.21
CA SER A 119 -12.07 -4.74 1.32
C SER A 119 -13.03 -5.92 1.11
N GLN A 120 -12.48 -7.12 0.88
CA GLN A 120 -13.27 -8.34 0.71
C GLN A 120 -14.10 -8.67 1.96
N GLN A 121 -13.53 -8.49 3.15
CA GLN A 121 -14.25 -8.74 4.41
C GLN A 121 -15.43 -7.78 4.64
N GLN A 122 -15.34 -6.53 4.15
CA GLN A 122 -16.46 -5.59 4.22
C GLN A 122 -17.58 -5.94 3.23
N GLY A 123 -17.25 -6.52 2.07
CA GLY A 123 -18.22 -7.03 1.10
C GLY A 123 -19.05 -8.23 1.59
N PHE A 124 -18.57 -8.95 2.61
CA PHE A 124 -19.27 -10.05 3.27
C PHE A 124 -20.05 -9.63 4.54
N GLY A 125 -20.21 -8.33 4.79
CA GLY A 125 -20.92 -7.76 5.93
C GLY A 125 -22.44 -8.03 6.04
N HIS A 126 -22.96 -9.05 5.36
CA HIS A 126 -24.28 -9.63 5.68
C HIS A 126 -24.20 -10.96 6.44
N PHE A 127 -23.02 -11.44 6.83
CA PHE A 127 -22.89 -12.53 7.78
C PHE A 127 -21.83 -12.21 8.84
N GLN A 128 -22.30 -12.16 10.09
CA GLN A 128 -21.47 -11.93 11.25
C GLN A 128 -20.44 -13.06 11.44
N ASN A 129 -19.30 -12.67 12.01
CA ASN A 129 -18.38 -13.50 12.78
C ASN A 129 -17.50 -14.48 11.99
N THR A 130 -16.25 -14.08 11.70
CA THR A 130 -15.18 -15.06 11.47
C THR A 130 -13.87 -14.64 12.12
N ASN A 131 -13.40 -15.55 12.96
CA ASN A 131 -12.06 -15.65 13.55
C ASN A 131 -10.94 -15.22 12.61
N TRP A 132 -9.99 -14.46 13.16
CA TRP A 132 -8.77 -13.93 12.53
C TRP A 132 -7.75 -14.98 12.04
N ASN A 133 -8.08 -16.27 12.12
CA ASN A 133 -7.17 -17.39 11.86
C ASN A 133 -6.85 -17.63 10.37
N TYR A 134 -7.46 -16.87 9.44
CA TYR A 134 -7.19 -17.02 8.00
C TYR A 134 -5.94 -16.25 7.54
N LEU A 135 -5.51 -15.24 8.30
CA LEU A 135 -4.34 -14.42 7.96
C LEU A 135 -3.01 -15.08 8.36
N ASP A 136 -3.04 -16.09 9.22
CA ASP A 136 -1.84 -16.80 9.71
C ASP A 136 -1.23 -17.76 8.67
N ASN A 137 -1.93 -18.05 7.57
CA ASN A 137 -1.47 -18.96 6.51
C ASN A 137 -1.00 -18.25 5.22
N LEU A 138 -1.01 -16.91 5.21
CA LEU A 138 -0.68 -16.10 4.02
C LEU A 138 0.68 -15.39 4.13
N PHE A 139 1.40 -15.56 5.24
CA PHE A 139 2.73 -14.99 5.49
C PHE A 139 3.62 -15.94 6.28
#